data_AF-A0A354K872-F1
#
_entry.id   AF-A0A354K872-F1
#
_cell.length_a   1.000
_cell.length_b   1.000
_cell.length_c   1.000
_cell.angle_alpha   90.00
_cell.angle_beta   90.00
_cell.angle_gamma   90.00
#
_symmetry.space_group_name_H-M   'P 1'
#
loop_
_entity.id
_entity.type
_entity.pdbx_description
1 polymer ?
#
loop_
_entity_poly.entity_id
_entity_poly.type
_entity_poly.pdbx_seq_one_letter_code
_entity_poly.pdbx_strand_id
1 'polypeptide(L)'
;MKKKLKIIFRILFWLSLFYYVFWLLYAVRLFFDGIDSGWAMPAMSNGEKVYGAEAFASGIAIGLLAMEEYFLWWIPLYQAVYLVVCIIRKIISRRKK
;
A
#
# COMPACT_ATOMS: atom_id res chain seq x y z
N MET A 1 -30.43 -5.53 4.99
CA MET A 1 -29.28 -4.74 5.49
C MET A 1 -27.94 -5.49 5.45
N LYS A 2 -27.81 -6.68 6.06
CA LYS A 2 -26.52 -7.43 6.16
C LYS A 2 -25.82 -7.73 4.82
N LYS A 3 -26.59 -8.03 3.75
CA LYS A 3 -26.04 -8.33 2.42
C LYS A 3 -25.38 -7.12 1.73
N LYS A 4 -26.00 -5.92 1.85
CA LYS A 4 -25.46 -4.67 1.31
C LYS A 4 -24.15 -4.29 1.99
N LEU A 5 -24.09 -4.41 3.32
CA LEU A 5 -22.89 -4.14 4.10
C LEU A 5 -21.71 -5.06 3.73
N LYS A 6 -21.99 -6.36 3.49
CA LYS A 6 -20.97 -7.32 3.02
C LYS A 6 -20.39 -6.94 1.64
N ILE A 7 -21.21 -6.40 0.75
CA ILE A 7 -20.77 -5.95 -0.57
C ILE A 7 -19.86 -4.73 -0.44
N ILE A 8 -20.24 -3.75 0.39
CA ILE A 8 -19.44 -2.55 0.65
C ILE A 8 -18.06 -2.93 1.18
N PHE A 9 -17.99 -3.77 2.21
CA PHE A 9 -16.70 -4.22 2.75
C PHE A 9 -15.85 -4.98 1.74
N ARG A 10 -16.46 -5.81 0.88
CA ARG A 10 -15.75 -6.49 -0.19
C ARG A 10 -15.15 -5.49 -1.18
N ILE A 11 -15.89 -4.46 -1.58
CA ILE A 11 -15.40 -3.42 -2.49
C ILE A 11 -14.25 -2.66 -1.84
N LEU A 12 -14.40 -2.22 -0.58
CA LEU A 12 -13.34 -1.54 0.17
C LEU A 12 -12.07 -2.39 0.30
N PHE A 13 -12.22 -3.70 0.51
CA PHE A 13 -11.10 -4.64 0.53
C PHE A 13 -10.37 -4.69 -0.82
N TRP A 14 -11.11 -4.82 -1.93
CA TRP A 14 -10.49 -4.82 -3.25
C TRP A 14 -9.80 -3.50 -3.57
N LEU A 15 -10.45 -2.36 -3.28
CA LEU A 15 -9.85 -1.03 -3.51
C LEU A 15 -8.55 -0.85 -2.73
N SER A 16 -8.55 -1.19 -1.44
CA SER A 16 -7.34 -1.14 -0.62
C SER A 16 -6.25 -2.09 -1.12
N LEU A 17 -6.61 -3.31 -1.53
CA LEU A 17 -5.65 -4.25 -2.10
C LEU A 17 -5.05 -3.73 -3.42
N PHE A 18 -5.88 -3.19 -4.31
CA PHE A 18 -5.42 -2.60 -5.58
C PHE A 18 -4.46 -1.44 -5.35
N TYR A 19 -4.72 -0.59 -4.36
CA TYR A 19 -3.83 0.49 -3.98
C TYR A 19 -2.42 -0.02 -3.63
N TYR A 20 -2.32 -1.03 -2.75
CA TYR A 20 -1.02 -1.61 -2.39
C TYR A 20 -0.31 -2.28 -3.57
N VAL A 21 -1.04 -3.05 -4.37
CA VAL A 21 -0.48 -3.72 -5.55
C VAL A 21 0.03 -2.71 -6.57
N PHE A 22 -0.72 -1.62 -6.80
CA PHE A 22 -0.33 -0.56 -7.71
C PHE A 22 1.00 0.07 -7.29
N TRP A 23 1.14 0.48 -6.03
CA TRP A 23 2.37 1.10 -5.53
C TRP A 23 3.55 0.12 -5.50
N LEU A 24 3.30 -1.16 -5.21
CA LEU A 24 4.34 -2.18 -5.29
C LEU A 24 4.83 -2.37 -6.73
N LEU A 25 3.93 -2.43 -7.71
CA LEU A 25 4.29 -2.52 -9.13
C LEU A 25 5.03 -1.26 -9.59
N TYR A 26 4.61 -0.08 -9.11
CA TYR A 26 5.31 1.17 -9.38
C TYR A 26 6.74 1.18 -8.80
N ALA A 27 6.92 0.71 -7.56
CA ALA A 27 8.24 0.57 -6.96
C ALA A 27 9.13 -0.43 -7.71
N VAL A 28 8.57 -1.57 -8.16
CA VAL A 28 9.28 -2.53 -9.02
C VAL A 28 9.64 -1.89 -10.36
N ARG A 29 8.78 -1.07 -10.94
CA ARG A 29 9.10 -0.34 -12.17
C ARG A 29 10.29 0.61 -11.94
N LEU A 30 10.26 1.39 -10.88
CA LEU A 30 11.35 2.32 -10.53
C LEU A 30 12.67 1.61 -10.23
N PHE A 31 12.65 0.39 -9.70
CA PHE A 31 13.84 -0.43 -9.53
C PHE A 31 14.64 -0.56 -10.84
N PHE A 32 13.96 -0.71 -11.98
CA PHE A 32 14.57 -0.87 -13.31
C PHE A 32 14.74 0.45 -14.05
N ASP A 33 13.72 1.32 -14.05
CA ASP A 33 13.72 2.59 -14.84
C ASP A 33 14.54 3.70 -14.16
N GLY A 34 14.83 3.54 -12.87
CA GLY A 34 15.44 4.52 -12.01
C GLY A 34 14.51 5.68 -11.65
N ILE A 35 14.88 6.42 -10.61
CA ILE A 35 14.19 7.65 -10.19
C ILE A 35 15.22 8.75 -9.93
N ASP A 36 14.84 10.01 -10.17
CA ASP A 36 15.66 11.18 -9.86
C ASP A 36 16.05 11.18 -8.37
N SER A 37 17.34 11.33 -8.06
CA SER A 37 17.87 11.34 -6.69
C SER A 37 17.24 12.45 -5.82
N GLY A 38 16.81 13.55 -6.45
CA GLY A 38 16.14 14.68 -5.84
C GLY A 38 14.62 14.59 -5.84
N TRP A 39 14.00 13.44 -6.13
CA TRP A 39 12.52 13.35 -6.19
C TRP A 39 11.81 13.82 -4.91
N ALA A 40 12.44 13.59 -3.74
CA ALA A 40 11.91 14.02 -2.44
C ALA A 40 12.17 15.51 -2.15
N MET A 41 13.18 16.10 -2.78
CA MET A 41 13.51 17.52 -2.68
C MET A 41 13.95 18.03 -4.06
N PRO A 42 12.99 18.38 -4.95
CA PRO A 42 13.29 18.68 -6.35
C PRO A 42 14.29 19.83 -6.55
N ALA A 43 14.36 20.76 -5.60
CA ALA A 43 15.32 21.87 -5.61
C ALA A 43 16.79 21.42 -5.49
N MET A 44 17.04 20.18 -5.04
CA MET A 44 18.36 19.58 -4.93
C MET A 44 18.61 18.48 -5.96
N SER A 45 17.69 18.34 -6.94
CA SER A 45 17.91 17.45 -8.07
C SER A 45 19.09 17.93 -8.90
N ASN A 46 20.02 17.02 -9.15
CA ASN A 46 21.16 17.20 -10.06
C ASN A 46 20.96 16.43 -11.38
N GLY A 47 19.78 15.86 -11.60
CA GLY A 47 19.45 15.03 -12.76
C GLY A 47 20.01 13.60 -12.72
N GLU A 48 20.72 13.22 -11.65
CA GLU A 48 21.19 11.85 -11.47
C GLU A 48 20.03 10.94 -11.05
N LYS A 49 20.03 9.72 -11.60
CA LYS A 49 19.05 8.69 -11.24
C LYS A 49 19.67 7.67 -10.29
N VAL A 50 18.91 7.32 -9.25
CA VAL A 50 19.15 6.14 -8.42
C VAL A 50 18.38 4.94 -8.97
N TYR A 51 18.91 3.73 -8.79
CA TYR A 51 18.37 2.47 -9.31
C TYR A 51 18.31 1.41 -8.22
N GLY A 52 17.75 0.25 -8.55
CA GLY A 52 17.78 -0.92 -7.69
C GLY A 52 17.00 -0.69 -6.39
N ALA A 53 17.57 -1.12 -5.26
CA ALA A 53 16.89 -1.10 -3.97
C ALA A 53 16.52 0.33 -3.50
N GLU A 54 17.35 1.33 -3.79
CA GLU A 54 17.09 2.72 -3.42
C GLU A 54 15.91 3.31 -4.21
N ALA A 55 15.85 3.03 -5.51
CA ALA A 55 14.72 3.45 -6.34
C ALA A 55 13.42 2.73 -5.98
N PHE A 56 13.50 1.45 -5.62
CA PHE A 56 12.36 0.70 -5.10
C PHE A 56 11.85 1.30 -3.78
N ALA A 57 12.73 1.54 -2.81
CA ALA A 57 12.38 2.15 -1.53
C ALA A 57 11.75 3.54 -1.74
N SER A 58 12.28 4.32 -2.67
CA SER A 58 11.72 5.61 -3.09
C SER A 58 10.29 5.46 -3.63
N GLY A 59 10.04 4.46 -4.49
CA GLY A 59 8.69 4.16 -4.98
C GLY A 59 7.69 3.81 -3.88
N ILE A 60 8.13 3.07 -2.86
CA ILE A 60 7.32 2.77 -1.67
C ILE A 60 7.04 4.05 -0.87
N ALA A 61 8.06 4.88 -0.66
CA ALA A 61 7.92 6.15 0.07
C ALA A 61 6.95 7.12 -0.63
N ILE A 62 7.02 7.23 -1.96
CA ILE A 62 6.04 8.01 -2.75
C ILE A 62 4.62 7.48 -2.52
N GLY A 63 4.46 6.15 -2.51
CA GLY A 63 3.15 5.55 -2.23
C GLY A 63 2.62 5.88 -0.85
N LEU A 64 3.48 5.92 0.17
CA LEU A 64 3.10 6.34 1.52
C LEU A 64 2.72 7.82 1.57
N LEU A 65 3.47 8.71 0.93
CA LEU A 65 3.17 10.14 0.89
C LEU A 65 1.86 10.42 0.15
N ALA A 66 1.62 9.73 -0.97
CA ALA A 66 0.36 9.82 -1.70
C ALA A 66 -0.83 9.37 -0.83
N MET A 67 -0.63 8.42 0.10
CA MET A 67 -1.68 8.03 1.03
C MET A 67 -2.12 9.20 1.92
N GLU A 68 -1.15 9.96 2.45
CA GLU A 68 -1.41 11.10 3.31
C GLU A 68 -2.06 12.24 2.50
N GLU A 69 -1.53 12.54 1.32
CA GLU A 69 -2.01 13.62 0.46
C GLU A 69 -3.47 13.39 -0.01
N TYR A 70 -3.83 12.15 -0.35
CA TYR A 70 -5.19 11.81 -0.81
C TYR A 70 -6.17 11.44 0.32
N PHE A 71 -5.81 11.67 1.59
CA PHE A 71 -6.63 11.31 2.76
C PHE A 71 -7.03 9.82 2.80
N LEU A 72 -6.16 8.95 2.28
CA LEU A 72 -6.38 7.50 2.17
C LEU A 72 -5.87 6.72 3.40
N TRP A 73 -5.64 7.39 4.53
CA TRP A 73 -5.18 6.80 5.80
C TRP A 73 -6.07 5.66 6.33
N TRP A 74 -7.33 5.60 5.90
CA TRP A 74 -8.26 4.53 6.26
C TRP A 74 -7.91 3.18 5.61
N ILE A 75 -7.15 3.18 4.51
CA ILE A 75 -6.71 1.96 3.79
C ILE A 75 -5.89 1.02 4.69
N PRO A 76 -4.77 1.45 5.32
CA PRO A 76 -3.99 0.61 6.22
C PRO A 76 -4.78 0.22 7.47
N LEU A 77 -5.58 1.14 8.02
CA LEU A 77 -6.41 0.86 9.19
C LEU A 77 -7.42 -0.26 8.88
N TYR A 78 -8.07 -0.21 7.73
CA TYR A 78 -9.01 -1.24 7.30
C TYR A 78 -8.32 -2.60 7.14
N GLN A 79 -7.17 -2.66 6.46
CA GLN A 79 -6.42 -3.90 6.26
C GLN A 79 -5.90 -4.49 7.57
N ALA A 80 -5.41 -3.65 8.50
CA ALA A 80 -4.98 -4.09 9.82
C ALA A 80 -6.12 -4.73 10.62
N VAL A 81 -7.29 -4.06 10.68
CA VAL A 81 -8.48 -4.60 11.35
C VAL A 81 -8.94 -5.90 10.69
N TYR A 82 -8.95 -5.96 9.36
CA TYR A 82 -9.31 -7.16 8.62
C TYR A 82 -8.40 -8.35 8.98
N LEU A 83 -7.08 -8.15 9.00
CA LEU A 83 -6.10 -9.18 9.37
C LEU A 83 -6.29 -9.66 10.80
N VAL A 84 -6.49 -8.74 11.76
CA VAL A 84 -6.74 -9.09 13.17
C VAL A 84 -7.98 -9.97 13.31
N VAL A 85 -9.09 -9.61 12.65
CA VAL A 85 -10.33 -10.40 12.67
C VAL A 85 -10.11 -11.79 12.06
N CYS A 86 -9.37 -11.88 10.96
CA CYS A 86 -9.02 -13.14 10.32
C CYS A 86 -8.17 -14.04 11.23
N ILE A 87 -7.17 -13.48 11.92
CA ILE A 87 -6.32 -14.19 12.87
C ILE A 87 -7.15 -14.72 14.05
N ILE A 88 -7.98 -13.87 14.67
CA ILE A 88 -8.84 -14.25 15.79
C ILE A 88 -9.76 -15.41 15.39
N ARG A 89 -10.44 -15.30 14.23
CA ARG A 89 -11.31 -16.38 13.72
C ARG A 89 -10.54 -17.67 13.50
N LYS A 90 -9.33 -17.60 12.94
CA LYS A 90 -8.46 -18.76 12.72
C LYS A 90 -8.10 -19.43 14.04
N ILE A 91 -7.73 -18.65 15.07
CA ILE A 91 -7.43 -19.16 16.42
C ILE A 91 -8.65 -19.84 17.05
N ILE A 92 -9.82 -19.21 17.00
CA ILE A 92 -11.07 -19.78 17.54
C ILE A 92 -11.42 -21.08 16.82
N SER A 93 -11.29 -21.12 15.49
CA SER A 93 -11.59 -22.34 14.71
C SER A 93 -10.66 -23.51 15.05
N ARG A 94 -9.40 -23.22 15.40
CA ARG A 94 -8.43 -24.24 15.84
C ARG A 94 -8.71 -24.76 17.24
N ARG A 95 -9.28 -23.94 18.13
CA ARG A 95 -9.68 -24.38 19.49
C ARG A 95 -10.96 -25.23 19.53
N LYS A 96 -11.79 -25.17 18.49
CA LYS A 96 -13.03 -25.97 18.36
C LYS A 96 -12.82 -27.31 17.67
N LYS A 97 -11.62 -27.55 17.14
CA LYS A 97 -11.16 -28.85 16.61
C LYS A 97 -10.42 -29.59 17.72
#